data_AF-A0A455VKA2-F1
#
_entry.id   AF-A0A455VKA2-F1
#
_cell.length_a   1.000
_cell.length_b   1.000
_cell.length_c   1.000
_cell.angle_alpha   90.00
_cell.angle_beta   90.00
_cell.angle_gamma   90.00
#
_symmetry.space_group_name_H-M   'P 1'
#
loop_
_entity.id
_entity.type
_entity.pdbx_description
1 polymer ?
#
loop_
_entity_poly.entity_id
_entity_poly.type
_entity_poly.pdbx_seq_one_letter_code
_entity_poly.pdbx_strand_id
1 'polypeptide(L)' 'MFKQLSRPGKNIYVGAVLRDRLDKIVLDIGHYIGRPVTISEFIYYVVERHGDEARDNLKRILGTEEERTQPDKKRR' A
#
# COMPACT_ATOMS: atom_id res chain seq x y z
N MET A 1 2.19 -18.97 -6.15
CA MET A 1 3.36 -18.40 -5.43
C MET A 1 3.70 -17.03 -6.05
N PHE A 2 3.24 -15.93 -5.46
CA PHE A 2 3.50 -14.56 -5.94
C PHE A 2 4.97 -14.14 -5.66
N LYS A 3 5.92 -14.72 -6.40
CA LYS A 3 7.36 -14.40 -6.27
C LYS A 3 7.81 -13.20 -7.10
N GLN A 4 6.89 -12.52 -7.78
CA GLN A 4 7.26 -11.50 -8.75
C GLN A 4 7.45 -10.11 -8.14
N LEU A 5 6.90 -9.78 -6.97
CA LEU A 5 6.90 -8.40 -6.45
C LEU A 5 8.12 -8.03 -5.59
N SER A 6 8.91 -9.00 -5.12
CA SER A 6 10.00 -8.78 -4.15
C SER A 6 11.37 -8.49 -4.77
N ARG A 7 11.43 -7.97 -6.01
CA ARG A 7 12.71 -7.54 -6.60
C ARG A 7 12.99 -6.08 -6.25
N PRO A 8 14.19 -5.75 -5.71
CA PRO A 8 14.63 -4.36 -5.55
C PRO A 8 14.54 -3.61 -6.89
N GLY A 9 14.09 -2.34 -6.86
CA GLY A 9 14.01 -1.49 -8.05
C GLY A 9 12.72 -1.61 -8.89
N LYS A 10 11.65 -2.19 -8.35
CA LYS A 10 10.33 -2.17 -9.02
C LYS A 10 9.60 -0.86 -8.77
N ASN A 11 9.20 -0.21 -9.87
CA ASN A 11 8.33 0.96 -9.82
C ASN A 11 6.88 0.53 -9.61
N ILE A 12 6.19 1.20 -8.69
CA ILE A 12 4.74 1.07 -8.51
C ILE A 12 4.03 2.21 -9.21
N TYR A 13 2.93 1.90 -9.90
CA TYR A 13 2.07 2.93 -10.44
C TYR A 13 1.21 3.53 -9.34
N VAL A 14 1.24 4.85 -9.23
CA VAL A 14 0.39 5.63 -8.33
C VAL A 14 -0.41 6.60 -9.18
N GLY A 15 -1.74 6.56 -9.07
CA GLY A 15 -2.61 7.45 -9.83
C GLY A 15 -2.33 8.93 -9.54
N ALA A 16 -2.51 9.79 -10.54
CA ALA A 16 -2.08 11.20 -10.50
C ALA A 16 -2.58 11.96 -9.26
N VAL A 17 -3.85 11.79 -8.87
CA VAL A 17 -4.43 12.46 -7.70
C VAL A 17 -3.76 12.01 -6.40
N LEU A 18 -3.48 10.71 -6.27
CA LEU A 18 -2.82 10.18 -5.08
C LEU A 18 -1.35 10.60 -5.02
N ARG A 19 -0.68 10.69 -6.18
CA ARG A 19 0.68 11.20 -6.28
C ARG A 19 0.77 12.67 -5.84
N ASP A 20 -0.12 13.54 -6.34
CA ASP A 20 -0.16 14.95 -5.93
C ASP A 20 -0.38 15.12 -4.42
N ARG A 21 -1.23 14.28 -3.83
CA ARG A 21 -1.42 14.25 -2.37
C ARG A 21 -0.17 13.80 -1.63
N LEU A 22 0.51 12.75 -2.10
CA LEU A 22 1.76 12.27 -1.51
C LEU A 22 2.85 13.34 -1.57
N ASP A 23 2.99 14.02 -2.72
CA ASP A 23 3.97 15.08 -2.92
C ASP A 23 3.74 16.23 -1.91
N LYS A 24 2.49 16.64 -1.69
CA LYS A 24 2.14 17.69 -0.71
C LYS A 24 2.47 17.29 0.73
N ILE A 25 2.16 16.06 1.13
CA ILE A 25 2.47 15.56 2.48
C ILE A 25 3.98 15.57 2.72
N VAL A 26 4.75 15.03 1.77
CA VAL A 26 6.20 14.94 1.89
C VAL A 26 6.84 16.34 1.91
N LEU A 27 6.32 17.27 1.11
CA LEU A 27 6.77 18.66 1.10
C LEU A 27 6.52 19.35 2.46
N ASP A 28 5.34 19.17 3.03
CA ASP A 28 4.95 19.75 4.33
C ASP A 28 5.86 19.24 5.46
N ILE A 29 6.09 17.92 5.51
CA ILE A 29 7.03 17.31 6.46
C ILE A 29 8.43 17.90 6.27
N GLY A 30 8.90 17.98 5.03
CA GLY A 30 10.24 18.50 4.72
C GLY A 30 10.41 19.96 5.16
N HIS A 31 9.38 20.79 4.96
CA HIS A 31 9.33 22.16 5.44
C HIS A 31 9.38 22.22 6.97
N TYR A 32 8.60 21.38 7.65
CA TYR A 32 8.57 21.32 9.11
C TYR A 32 9.93 20.93 9.74
N ILE A 33 10.61 19.93 9.17
CA ILE A 33 11.90 19.45 9.70
C ILE A 33 13.12 20.23 9.17
N GLY A 34 12.92 21.16 8.24
CA GLY A 34 13.98 21.98 7.64
C GLY A 34 14.92 21.21 6.70
N ARG A 35 14.50 20.06 6.16
CA ARG A 35 15.26 19.31 5.15
C ARG A 35 14.35 18.65 4.12
N PRO A 36 14.81 18.44 2.87
CA PRO A 36 14.08 17.63 1.92
C PRO A 36 13.82 16.22 2.47
N VAL A 37 12.59 15.74 2.28
CA VAL A 37 12.17 14.35 2.50
C VAL A 37 11.77 13.77 1.16
N THR A 38 12.14 12.52 0.92
CA THR A 38 11.75 11.80 -0.29
C THR A 38 10.47 11.00 -0.07
N ILE A 39 9.70 10.78 -1.14
CA ILE A 39 8.53 9.89 -1.10
C ILE A 39 8.94 8.49 -0.63
N SER A 40 10.11 8.01 -1.05
CA SER A 40 10.63 6.70 -0.63
C SER A 40 10.85 6.60 0.87
N GLU A 41 11.43 7.61 1.51
CA GLU A 41 11.57 7.66 2.97
C GLU A 41 10.20 7.62 3.67
N PHE A 42 9.25 8.41 3.19
CA PHE A 42 7.89 8.44 3.75
C PHE A 42 7.18 7.09 3.61
N ILE A 43 7.20 6.50 2.41
CA ILE A 43 6.57 5.19 2.15
C ILE A 43 7.26 4.09 2.96
N TYR A 44 8.59 4.12 3.08
CA TYR A 44 9.32 3.16 3.92
C TYR A 44 8.81 3.22 5.37
N TYR A 45 8.72 4.42 5.94
CA TYR A 45 8.21 4.61 7.30
C TYR A 45 6.77 4.09 7.46
N VAL A 46 5.88 4.42 6.52
CA VAL A 46 4.48 3.97 6.54
C VAL A 46 4.39 2.45 6.46
N VAL A 47 5.15 1.82 5.57
CA VAL A 47 5.15 0.36 5.42
C VAL A 47 5.71 -0.32 6.66
N GLU A 48 6.79 0.19 7.24
CA GLU A 48 7.39 -0.37 8.45
C GLU A 48 6.45 -0.27 9.67
N ARG A 49 5.71 0.84 9.80
CA ARG A 49 4.85 1.07 10.97
C ARG A 49 3.43 0.52 10.84
N HIS A 50 2.87 0.52 9.63
CA HIS A 50 1.45 0.23 9.40
C HIS A 50 1.21 -0.85 8.32
N GLY A 51 2.26 -1.40 7.71
CA GLY A 51 2.13 -2.33 6.58
C GLY A 51 1.39 -3.62 6.95
N ASP A 52 1.69 -4.21 8.10
CA ASP A 52 1.02 -5.43 8.56
C ASP A 52 -0.46 -5.18 8.88
N GLU A 53 -0.76 -4.09 9.58
CA GLU A 53 -2.14 -3.70 9.89
C GLU A 53 -2.95 -3.44 8.60
N ALA A 54 -2.36 -2.70 7.66
CA ALA A 54 -2.98 -2.41 6.37
C ALA A 54 -3.24 -3.71 5.57
N ARG A 55 -2.28 -4.65 5.57
CA ARG A 55 -2.45 -5.96 4.93
C ARG A 55 -3.62 -6.72 5.52
N ASP A 56 -3.71 -6.80 6.84
CA ASP A 56 -4.72 -7.61 7.51
C ASP A 56 -6.11 -6.99 7.36
N ASN A 57 -6.21 -5.67 7.44
CA ASN A 57 -7.44 -4.93 7.12
C ASN A 57 -7.88 -5.13 5.67
N LEU A 58 -6.96 -5.06 4.70
CA LEU A 58 -7.29 -5.28 3.29
C LEU A 58 -7.76 -6.71 3.03
N LYS A 59 -7.11 -7.72 3.64
CA LYS A 59 -7.58 -9.11 3.55
C LYS A 59 -8.99 -9.27 4.11
N ARG A 60 -9.29 -8.63 5.25
CA ARG A 60 -10.62 -8.62 5.85
C ARG A 60 -11.67 -7.95 4.96
N ILE A 61 -11.35 -6.81 4.35
CA ILE A 61 -12.28 -6.07 3.48
C ILE A 61 -12.52 -6.81 2.16
N LEU A 62 -11.47 -7.42 1.58
CA LEU A 62 -11.53 -8.06 0.26
C LEU A 62 -11.88 -9.56 0.33
N GLY A 63 -12.16 -10.09 1.52
CA GLY A 63 -12.60 -11.47 1.78
C GLY A 63 -11.45 -12.45 2.08
N THR A 64 -11.74 -13.43 2.94
CA THR A 64 -10.83 -14.55 3.25
C THR A 64 -10.78 -15.56 2.09
N GLU A 65 -9.72 -16.37 2.02
CA GLU A 65 -9.60 -17.43 0.99
C GLU A 65 -10.81 -18.39 0.99
N GLU A 66 -11.44 -18.58 2.15
CA GLU A 66 -12.61 -19.45 2.37
C GLU A 66 -13.89 -18.91 1.68
N GLU A 67 -14.07 -17.59 1.59
CA GLU A 67 -15.20 -16.98 0.88
C GLU A 67 -15.01 -17.00 -0.64
N ARG A 68 -13.75 -17.06 -1.11
CA ARG A 68 -13.41 -17.12 -2.54
C ARG A 68 -13.45 -18.54 -3.11
N THR A 69 -13.44 -19.57 -2.27
CA THR A 69 -13.39 -20.98 -2.68
C THR A 69 -14.68 -21.76 -2.45
N GLN A 70 -15.74 -21.19 -1.88
CA GLN A 70 -17.05 -21.85 -1.93
C GLN A 70 -17.61 -21.74 -3.36
N PRO A 71 -17.66 -22.84 -4.14
CA PRO A 71 -18.47 -22.83 -5.34
C PRO A 71 -19.92 -22.73 -4.89
N ASP A 72 -20.65 -21.88 -5.58
CA ASP A 72 -22.08 -21.62 -5.50
C ASP A 72 -22.91 -22.93 -5.43
N LYS A 73 -22.95 -23.60 -4.27
CA LYS A 73 -23.86 -24.71 -3.96
C LYS A 73 -25.25 -24.16 -3.59
N LYS A 74 -25.71 -23.13 -4.29
CA LYS A 74 -27.10 -22.68 -4.28
C LYS A 74 -27.52 -22.13 -5.65
N ARG A 75 -27.26 -22.89 -6.71
CA ARG A 75 -28.17 -22.88 -7.87
C ARG A 75 -28.81 -24.25 -7.97
N ARG A 76 -30.13 -24.22 -7.71
CA ARG A 76 -31.11 -25.29 -7.72
C ARG A 76 -31.02 -26.18 -8.95
#